data_AF-A0A5F1YB11-F1
#
_entry.id   AF-A0A5F1YB11-F1
#
_cell.length_a   1.000
_cell.length_b   1.000
_cell.length_c   1.000
_cell.angle_alpha   90.00
_cell.angle_beta   90.00
_cell.angle_gamma   90.00
#
_symmetry.space_group_name_H-M   'P 1'
#
loop_
_entity.id
_entity.type
_entity.pdbx_description
1 polymer ?
#
loop_
_entity_poly.entity_id
_entity_poly.type
_entity_poly.pdbx_seq_one_letter_code
_entity_poly.pdbx_strand_id
1 'polypeptide(L)'
;MRKSLFIAVVGFLLILPLGFIVLETKLFELRIILERRKILNFSFSSEILRSKFEGIISNRENIKAEMKLNHLQSAMINNSKDTVDLEPSFIHETGAFLINSVRTLSLKAGINLHLNSSKIRLLEHAFALERNQFYKEAYRTYEESFDQFGKTSEEGGFIQLHQGFCLAVQGEFDAALRPLQEVRANHPGTLLSSDAEILISLILKAKQSVKEIETNLDDPEKRAKAYFAKGNYAKALEEIEKAKLNSPELSYIKGYSLEKTGNQPDAIKEYAALAFSEKNKDIAIKANRRLLMLGYYYNAGSDIANLSDKNAERLGDTAEAKEIKTSSEKLKQPTRLLDQSSGLDEKKDPLLETDFAKQNQAALQEVIQRSNQFLKKAEAQVVKAMIKITVTDSNPVYANSIVINGDQTKLYSSHFPITLPTFSIESISMDKNATKNSKLIMLKDSNKQSFLRASVDDDSITLFDKTSKKKIPINSAIKIEVIQ
;
A
#
# COMPACT_ATOMS: atom_id res chain seq x y z
N MET A 1 12.81 65.44 -44.88
CA MET A 1 13.68 64.33 -44.40
C MET A 1 13.76 64.19 -42.88
N ARG A 2 13.98 65.26 -42.08
CA ARG A 2 14.11 65.15 -40.60
C ARG A 2 12.92 64.50 -39.87
N LYS A 3 11.68 64.77 -40.29
CA LYS A 3 10.46 64.17 -39.68
C LYS A 3 10.34 62.66 -39.96
N SER A 4 10.71 62.22 -41.17
CA SER A 4 10.68 60.80 -41.55
C SER A 4 11.80 60.01 -40.87
N LEU A 5 13.00 60.59 -40.72
CA LEU A 5 14.09 59.99 -39.96
C LEU A 5 13.73 59.87 -38.46
N PHE A 6 13.07 60.89 -37.89
CA PHE A 6 12.60 60.86 -36.50
C PHE A 6 11.52 59.79 -36.29
N ILE A 7 10.55 59.66 -37.19
CA ILE A 7 9.52 58.61 -37.12
C ILE A 7 10.15 57.21 -37.25
N ALA A 8 11.15 57.03 -38.12
CA ALA A 8 11.86 55.76 -38.26
C ALA A 8 12.69 55.40 -37.02
N VAL A 9 13.38 56.38 -36.42
CA VAL A 9 14.17 56.20 -35.20
C VAL A 9 13.28 55.90 -33.99
N VAL A 10 12.16 56.63 -33.85
CA VAL A 10 11.18 56.39 -32.78
C VAL A 10 10.47 55.04 -32.98
N GLY A 11 10.12 54.69 -34.22
CA GLY A 11 9.56 53.38 -34.56
C GLY A 11 10.52 52.23 -34.22
N PHE A 12 11.81 52.38 -34.56
CA PHE A 12 12.83 51.39 -34.22
C PHE A 12 13.06 51.27 -32.70
N LEU A 13 13.08 52.39 -31.98
CA LEU A 13 13.19 52.42 -30.52
C LEU A 13 11.99 51.80 -29.80
N LEU A 14 10.79 51.81 -30.41
CA LEU A 14 9.61 51.14 -29.87
C LEU A 14 9.57 49.64 -30.15
N ILE A 15 10.21 49.17 -31.23
CA ILE A 15 10.25 47.74 -31.58
C ILE A 15 11.11 46.93 -30.62
N LEU A 16 12.24 47.48 -30.15
CA LEU A 16 13.16 46.80 -29.23
C LEU A 16 12.51 46.38 -27.88
N PRO A 17 11.82 47.27 -27.13
CA PRO A 17 11.15 46.88 -25.88
C PRO A 17 9.97 45.93 -26.12
N LEU A 18 9.24 46.07 -27.23
CA LEU A 18 8.17 45.13 -27.60
C LEU A 18 8.73 43.73 -27.89
N GLY A 19 9.88 43.64 -28.57
CA GLY A 19 10.58 42.37 -28.80
C GLY A 19 11.02 41.70 -27.48
N PHE A 20 11.52 42.48 -26.52
CA PHE A 20 11.87 41.98 -25.19
C PHE A 20 10.66 41.46 -24.41
N ILE A 21 9.55 42.20 -24.41
CA ILE A 21 8.29 41.77 -23.76
C ILE A 21 7.80 40.44 -24.35
N VAL A 22 7.83 40.29 -25.68
CA VAL A 22 7.44 39.04 -26.35
C VAL A 22 8.38 37.88 -25.99
N LEU A 23 9.70 38.13 -25.93
CA LEU A 23 10.70 37.11 -25.57
C LEU A 23 10.52 36.64 -24.13
N GLU A 24 10.41 37.55 -23.17
CA GLU A 24 10.17 37.22 -21.75
C GLU A 24 8.86 36.43 -21.58
N THR A 25 7.81 36.87 -22.25
CA THR A 25 6.51 36.16 -22.22
C THR A 25 6.62 34.75 -22.79
N LYS A 26 7.41 34.55 -23.86
CA LYS A 26 7.65 33.23 -24.45
C LYS A 26 8.49 32.32 -23.57
N LEU A 27 9.48 32.87 -22.88
CA LEU A 27 10.27 32.14 -21.88
C LEU A 27 9.41 31.74 -20.68
N PHE A 28 8.51 32.61 -20.25
CA PHE A 28 7.54 32.33 -19.19
C PHE A 28 6.54 31.23 -19.59
N GLU A 29 5.97 31.29 -20.80
CA GLU A 29 5.14 30.21 -21.37
C GLU A 29 5.90 28.89 -21.42
N LEU A 30 7.17 28.89 -21.83
CA LEU A 30 8.01 27.70 -21.86
C LEU A 30 8.22 27.12 -20.46
N ARG A 31 8.48 27.98 -19.46
CA ARG A 31 8.64 27.58 -18.05
C ARG A 31 7.36 26.95 -17.51
N ILE A 32 6.20 27.53 -17.81
CA ILE A 32 4.88 26.97 -17.51
C ILE A 32 4.72 25.58 -18.13
N ILE A 33 5.03 25.42 -19.43
CA ILE A 33 4.91 24.12 -20.14
C ILE A 33 5.86 23.08 -19.53
N LEU A 34 7.08 23.48 -19.17
CA LEU A 34 8.06 22.60 -18.55
C LEU A 34 7.61 22.15 -17.16
N GLU A 35 7.10 23.05 -16.32
CA GLU A 35 6.59 22.68 -15.00
C GLU A 35 5.34 21.80 -15.10
N ARG A 36 4.41 22.13 -16.02
CA ARG A 36 3.25 21.27 -16.32
C ARG A 36 3.67 19.85 -16.71
N ARG A 37 4.69 19.72 -17.59
CA ARG A 37 5.24 18.41 -18.00
C ARG A 37 5.99 17.69 -16.88
N LYS A 38 6.72 18.42 -16.02
CA LYS A 38 7.42 17.83 -14.87
C LYS A 38 6.43 17.29 -13.84
N ILE A 39 5.43 18.10 -13.49
CA ILE A 39 4.41 17.77 -12.49
C ILE A 39 3.56 16.60 -12.96
N LEU A 40 3.13 16.61 -14.23
CA LEU A 40 2.13 15.67 -14.70
C LEU A 40 2.68 14.49 -15.51
N ASN A 41 3.98 14.48 -15.87
CA ASN A 41 4.69 13.47 -16.68
C ASN A 41 3.78 12.35 -17.22
N PHE A 42 2.89 12.74 -18.14
CA PHE A 42 1.67 11.96 -18.41
C PHE A 42 1.99 10.57 -18.94
N SER A 43 3.04 10.47 -19.73
CA SER A 43 3.56 9.20 -20.24
C SER A 43 4.01 8.27 -19.13
N PHE A 44 4.77 8.79 -18.17
CA PHE A 44 5.26 7.99 -17.06
C PHE A 44 4.12 7.59 -16.11
N SER A 45 3.16 8.48 -15.86
CA SER A 45 1.96 8.15 -15.08
C SER A 45 1.15 7.03 -15.72
N SER A 46 0.97 7.09 -17.04
CA SER A 46 0.16 6.12 -17.77
C SER A 46 0.84 4.75 -17.84
N GLU A 47 2.17 4.69 -18.00
CA GLU A 47 2.96 3.45 -17.89
C GLU A 47 2.85 2.82 -16.49
N ILE A 48 2.93 3.63 -15.44
CA ILE A 48 2.76 3.19 -14.06
C ILE A 48 1.34 2.67 -13.83
N LEU A 49 0.33 3.38 -14.33
CA LEU A 49 -1.09 3.02 -14.22
C LEU A 49 -1.32 1.64 -14.85
N ARG A 50 -0.80 1.44 -16.06
CA ARG A 50 -0.82 0.17 -16.76
C ARG A 50 -0.18 -0.94 -15.93
N SER A 51 1.05 -0.72 -15.43
CA SER A 51 1.77 -1.70 -14.60
C SER A 51 0.99 -2.05 -13.33
N LYS A 52 0.36 -1.06 -12.69
CA LYS A 52 -0.50 -1.24 -11.51
C LYS A 52 -1.72 -2.09 -11.85
N PHE A 53 -2.39 -1.81 -12.98
CA PHE A 53 -3.56 -2.57 -13.42
C PHE A 53 -3.22 -4.01 -13.83
N GLU A 54 -2.13 -4.21 -14.59
CA GLU A 54 -1.62 -5.54 -14.92
C GLU A 54 -1.24 -6.33 -13.66
N GLY A 55 -0.64 -5.67 -12.66
CA GLY A 55 -0.34 -6.25 -11.35
C GLY A 55 -1.59 -6.72 -10.61
N ILE A 56 -2.65 -5.91 -10.61
CA ILE A 56 -3.96 -6.24 -10.02
C ILE A 56 -4.58 -7.46 -10.72
N ILE A 57 -4.70 -7.43 -12.05
CA ILE A 57 -5.36 -8.51 -12.81
C ILE A 57 -4.57 -9.83 -12.75
N SER A 58 -3.24 -9.76 -12.69
CA SER A 58 -2.39 -10.95 -12.59
C SER A 58 -2.31 -11.53 -11.17
N ASN A 59 -2.93 -10.90 -10.18
CA ASN A 59 -2.92 -11.26 -8.76
C ASN A 59 -1.52 -11.67 -8.23
N ARG A 60 -0.49 -10.92 -8.64
CA ARG A 60 0.88 -11.16 -8.15
C ARG A 60 1.00 -10.49 -6.79
N GLU A 61 0.71 -11.23 -5.71
CA GLU A 61 1.00 -10.83 -4.32
C GLU A 61 2.52 -10.70 -4.10
N ASN A 62 3.13 -9.68 -4.70
CA ASN A 62 4.56 -9.41 -4.65
C ASN A 62 4.77 -8.02 -4.06
N ILE A 63 4.91 -7.99 -2.73
CA ILE A 63 5.14 -6.77 -1.96
C ILE A 63 6.34 -6.00 -2.50
N LYS A 64 7.41 -6.67 -2.94
CA LYS A 64 8.61 -6.01 -3.48
C LYS A 64 8.34 -5.29 -4.81
N ALA A 65 7.57 -5.92 -5.70
CA ALA A 65 7.14 -5.28 -6.94
C ALA A 65 6.23 -4.08 -6.65
N GLU A 66 5.31 -4.20 -5.69
CA GLU A 66 4.43 -3.12 -5.25
C GLU A 66 5.20 -1.96 -4.61
N MET A 67 6.19 -2.24 -3.76
CA MET A 67 7.10 -1.23 -3.21
C MET A 67 7.87 -0.50 -4.32
N LYS A 68 8.43 -1.23 -5.29
CA LYS A 68 9.14 -0.64 -6.43
C LYS A 68 8.22 0.27 -7.25
N LEU A 69 6.98 -0.13 -7.48
CA LEU A 69 6.00 0.68 -8.19
C LEU A 69 5.65 1.95 -7.41
N ASN A 70 5.46 1.87 -6.09
CA ASN A 70 5.22 3.05 -5.24
C ASN A 70 6.42 4.01 -5.20
N HIS A 71 7.66 3.49 -5.28
CA HIS A 71 8.87 4.31 -5.44
C HIS A 71 8.87 5.12 -6.73
N LEU A 72 8.53 4.46 -7.84
CA LEU A 72 8.40 5.13 -9.14
C LEU A 72 7.31 6.22 -9.10
N GLN A 73 6.16 5.92 -8.49
CA GLN A 73 5.08 6.90 -8.29
C GLN A 73 5.50 8.10 -7.43
N SER A 74 6.29 7.88 -6.40
CA SER A 74 6.70 8.96 -5.50
C SER A 74 7.80 9.85 -6.10
N ALA A 75 8.66 9.29 -6.96
CA ALA A 75 9.60 10.08 -7.75
C ALA A 75 8.89 11.07 -8.69
N MET A 76 7.69 10.74 -9.17
CA MET A 76 6.88 11.62 -10.00
C MET A 76 6.36 12.84 -9.21
N ILE A 77 5.81 12.62 -8.01
CA ILE A 77 5.21 13.70 -7.20
C ILE A 77 6.28 14.57 -6.52
N ASN A 78 7.42 14.00 -6.10
CA ASN A 78 8.42 14.69 -5.29
C ASN A 78 9.40 15.57 -6.07
N ASN A 79 9.34 15.59 -7.41
CA ASN A 79 10.18 16.43 -8.25
C ASN A 79 9.69 17.89 -8.36
N SER A 80 8.55 18.24 -7.76
CA SER A 80 7.96 19.60 -7.78
C SER A 80 8.47 20.52 -6.66
N LYS A 81 9.57 20.16 -5.98
CA LYS A 81 10.09 20.90 -4.79
C LYS A 81 10.55 22.32 -5.05
N ASP A 82 10.89 22.66 -6.29
CA ASP A 82 11.14 24.04 -6.66
C ASP A 82 9.79 24.67 -7.01
N THR A 83 9.10 25.22 -6.01
CA THR A 83 7.93 26.08 -6.25
C THR A 83 8.39 27.31 -7.00
N VAL A 84 8.46 27.20 -8.32
CA VAL A 84 8.62 28.34 -9.22
C VAL A 84 7.37 29.19 -9.06
N ASP A 85 7.52 30.46 -8.68
CA ASP A 85 6.42 31.42 -8.78
C ASP A 85 6.01 31.53 -10.26
N LEU A 86 4.84 30.98 -10.58
CA LEU A 86 4.25 30.95 -11.91
C LEU A 86 3.13 31.99 -12.05
N GLU A 87 3.13 33.02 -11.20
CA GLU A 87 2.20 34.15 -11.37
C GLU A 87 2.68 35.07 -12.50
N PRO A 88 1.81 35.39 -13.48
CA PRO A 88 2.18 36.28 -14.56
C PRO A 88 2.40 37.69 -14.03
N SER A 89 3.51 38.31 -14.42
CA SER A 89 3.75 39.74 -14.19
C SER A 89 3.01 40.56 -15.25
N PHE A 90 2.88 41.87 -15.02
CA PHE A 90 2.31 42.82 -16.00
C PHE A 90 3.00 42.76 -17.38
N ILE A 91 4.31 42.45 -17.41
CA ILE A 91 5.08 42.24 -18.64
C ILE A 91 4.54 41.02 -19.40
N HIS A 92 4.27 39.93 -18.68
CA HIS A 92 3.73 38.70 -19.26
C HIS A 92 2.32 38.91 -19.82
N GLU A 93 1.44 39.60 -19.09
CA GLU A 93 0.08 39.91 -19.55
C GLU A 93 0.09 40.76 -20.83
N THR A 94 0.91 41.81 -20.84
CA THR A 94 1.07 42.69 -22.01
C THR A 94 1.62 41.92 -23.21
N GLY A 95 2.61 41.06 -23.00
CA GLY A 95 3.14 40.21 -24.05
C GLY A 95 2.12 39.16 -24.54
N ALA A 96 1.30 38.58 -23.65
CA ALA A 96 0.24 37.66 -24.04
C ALA A 96 -0.75 38.35 -24.98
N PHE A 97 -1.17 39.57 -24.64
CA PHE A 97 -2.07 40.36 -25.47
C PHE A 97 -1.48 40.60 -26.87
N LEU A 98 -0.21 41.02 -26.95
CA LEU A 98 0.49 41.24 -28.22
C LEU A 98 0.57 39.95 -29.05
N ILE A 99 1.01 38.85 -28.43
CA ILE A 99 1.16 37.57 -29.11
C ILE A 99 -0.21 37.02 -29.56
N ASN A 100 -1.24 37.14 -28.72
CA ASN A 100 -2.59 36.67 -29.04
C ASN A 100 -3.24 37.48 -30.16
N SER A 101 -2.95 38.79 -30.24
CA SER A 101 -3.39 39.62 -31.37
C SER A 101 -2.82 39.10 -32.69
N VAL A 102 -1.52 38.81 -32.73
CA VAL A 102 -0.84 38.26 -33.92
C VAL A 102 -1.33 36.85 -34.24
N ARG A 103 -1.52 35.99 -33.23
CA ARG A 103 -2.01 34.62 -33.41
C ARG A 103 -3.44 34.58 -33.91
N THR A 104 -4.31 35.47 -33.43
CA THR A 104 -5.69 35.61 -33.92
C THR A 104 -5.71 35.99 -35.40
N LEU A 105 -4.87 36.95 -35.81
CA LEU A 105 -4.69 37.31 -37.22
C LEU A 105 -4.15 36.14 -38.06
N SER A 106 -3.40 35.23 -37.45
CA SER A 106 -2.84 34.04 -38.09
C SER A 106 -3.74 32.79 -37.95
N LEU A 107 -4.98 32.94 -37.46
CA LEU A 107 -5.91 31.83 -37.18
C LEU A 107 -5.32 30.73 -36.27
N LYS A 108 -4.40 31.12 -35.38
CA LYS A 108 -3.81 30.23 -34.37
C LYS A 108 -4.50 30.43 -33.03
N ALA A 109 -4.63 29.34 -32.27
CA ALA A 109 -5.13 29.39 -30.90
C ALA A 109 -4.28 30.33 -30.02
N GLY A 110 -4.94 31.09 -29.15
CA GLY A 110 -4.32 31.99 -28.19
C GLY A 110 -3.53 31.27 -27.08
N ILE A 111 -2.62 31.98 -26.46
CA ILE A 111 -1.81 31.55 -25.32
C ILE A 111 -2.51 32.04 -24.05
N ASN A 112 -2.68 31.13 -23.09
CA ASN A 112 -3.12 31.47 -21.75
C ASN A 112 -1.94 31.33 -20.78
N LEU A 113 -1.55 32.44 -20.15
CA LEU A 113 -0.39 32.51 -19.26
C LEU A 113 -0.74 32.28 -17.79
N HIS A 114 -2.03 32.23 -17.45
CA HIS A 114 -2.41 31.79 -16.13
C HIS A 114 -2.28 30.28 -16.07
N LEU A 115 -1.17 29.81 -15.49
CA LEU A 115 -1.16 28.50 -14.89
C LEU A 115 -2.22 28.57 -13.80
N ASN A 116 -3.36 27.91 -14.00
CA ASN A 116 -4.33 27.85 -12.93
C ASN A 116 -3.79 26.85 -11.91
N SER A 117 -2.88 27.32 -11.06
CA SER A 117 -2.14 26.52 -10.09
C SER A 117 -3.11 25.73 -9.21
N SER A 118 -4.28 26.29 -8.93
CA SER A 118 -5.39 25.59 -8.25
C SER A 118 -5.88 24.35 -9.00
N LYS A 119 -6.00 24.40 -10.33
CA LYS A 119 -6.44 23.27 -11.17
C LYS A 119 -5.40 22.15 -11.21
N ILE A 120 -4.11 22.49 -11.34
CA ILE A 120 -3.03 21.50 -11.33
C ILE A 120 -2.93 20.86 -9.95
N ARG A 121 -3.05 21.64 -8.86
CA ARG A 121 -3.10 21.12 -7.49
C ARG A 121 -4.30 20.18 -7.27
N LEU A 122 -5.45 20.46 -7.87
CA LEU A 122 -6.61 19.57 -7.80
C LEU A 122 -6.33 18.22 -8.47
N LEU A 123 -5.63 18.25 -9.61
CA LEU A 123 -5.23 17.03 -10.33
C LEU A 123 -4.14 16.24 -9.57
N GLU A 124 -3.17 16.93 -8.96
CA GLU A 124 -2.19 16.33 -8.04
C GLU A 124 -2.88 15.68 -6.84
N HIS A 125 -3.90 16.33 -6.29
CA HIS A 125 -4.70 15.81 -5.18
C HIS A 125 -5.46 14.54 -5.59
N ALA A 126 -6.14 14.54 -6.75
CA ALA A 126 -6.82 13.35 -7.27
C ALA A 126 -5.84 12.18 -7.46
N PHE A 127 -4.66 12.46 -8.02
CA PHE A 127 -3.62 11.44 -8.21
C PHE A 127 -3.06 10.93 -6.87
N ALA A 128 -2.90 11.80 -5.87
CA ALA A 128 -2.49 11.40 -4.53
C ALA A 128 -3.53 10.47 -3.86
N LEU A 129 -4.83 10.74 -4.06
CA LEU A 129 -5.91 9.87 -3.60
C LEU A 129 -5.85 8.50 -4.29
N GLU A 130 -5.72 8.45 -5.62
CA GLU A 130 -5.60 7.18 -6.38
C GLU A 130 -4.37 6.36 -5.96
N ARG A 131 -3.23 7.04 -5.77
CA ARG A 131 -2.00 6.41 -5.27
C ARG A 131 -2.25 5.74 -3.92
N ASN A 132 -2.94 6.43 -3.04
CA ASN A 132 -3.32 5.96 -1.71
C ASN A 132 -4.54 5.01 -1.75
N GLN A 133 -5.00 4.57 -2.92
CA GLN A 133 -6.12 3.65 -3.12
C GLN A 133 -7.50 4.18 -2.70
N PHE A 134 -7.66 5.49 -2.47
CA PHE A 134 -8.95 6.13 -2.27
C PHE A 134 -9.63 6.35 -3.63
N TYR A 135 -9.98 5.25 -4.31
CA TYR A 135 -10.38 5.27 -5.72
C TYR A 135 -11.72 5.99 -5.95
N LYS A 136 -12.65 5.89 -5.01
CA LYS A 136 -13.95 6.56 -5.10
C LYS A 136 -13.80 8.07 -4.99
N GLU A 137 -12.99 8.51 -4.05
CA GLU A 137 -12.67 9.92 -3.83
C GLU A 137 -11.86 10.47 -4.99
N ALA A 138 -10.85 9.73 -5.45
CA ALA A 138 -10.05 10.08 -6.62
C ALA A 138 -10.93 10.27 -7.86
N TYR A 139 -11.85 9.33 -8.13
CA TYR A 139 -12.80 9.43 -9.23
C TYR A 139 -13.65 10.69 -9.16
N ARG A 140 -14.20 11.00 -7.97
CA ARG A 140 -15.00 12.22 -7.76
C ARG A 140 -14.18 13.49 -7.98
N THR A 141 -12.96 13.56 -7.42
CA THR A 141 -12.07 14.71 -7.62
C THR A 141 -11.69 14.88 -9.10
N TYR A 142 -11.46 13.77 -9.81
CA TYR A 142 -11.25 13.78 -11.25
C TYR A 142 -12.47 14.31 -12.02
N GLU A 143 -13.68 13.86 -11.67
CA GLU A 143 -14.95 14.31 -12.26
C GLU A 143 -15.18 15.82 -12.05
N GLU A 144 -15.02 16.32 -10.82
CA GLU A 144 -15.15 17.75 -10.47
C GLU A 144 -14.12 18.64 -11.21
N SER A 145 -12.97 18.06 -11.56
CA SER A 145 -11.91 18.76 -12.30
C SER A 145 -12.10 18.72 -13.82
N PHE A 146 -12.86 17.77 -14.36
CA PHE A 146 -12.88 17.46 -15.80
C PHE A 146 -13.34 18.63 -16.68
N ASP A 147 -14.45 19.27 -16.30
CA ASP A 147 -15.01 20.41 -17.04
C ASP A 147 -14.05 21.60 -17.11
N GLN A 148 -13.08 21.67 -16.20
CA GLN A 148 -12.13 22.76 -16.10
C GLN A 148 -10.97 22.68 -17.10
N PHE A 149 -10.73 21.49 -17.67
CA PHE A 149 -9.65 21.22 -18.64
C PHE A 149 -10.18 20.97 -20.06
N GLY A 150 -11.37 20.40 -20.18
CA GLY A 150 -12.03 20.13 -21.45
C GLY A 150 -11.59 18.81 -22.11
N LYS A 151 -12.54 18.15 -22.76
CA LYS A 151 -12.46 16.76 -23.25
C LYS A 151 -11.36 16.45 -24.28
N THR A 152 -10.91 17.45 -25.05
CA THR A 152 -9.87 17.25 -26.08
C THR A 152 -8.47 17.66 -25.62
N SER A 153 -8.34 18.14 -24.38
CA SER A 153 -7.03 18.48 -23.80
C SER A 153 -6.29 17.23 -23.32
N GLU A 154 -4.95 17.28 -23.27
CA GLU A 154 -4.13 16.20 -22.73
C GLU A 154 -4.52 15.85 -21.29
N GLU A 155 -4.86 16.86 -20.48
CA GLU A 155 -5.37 16.70 -19.12
C GLU A 155 -6.74 16.04 -19.08
N GLY A 156 -7.64 16.42 -19.98
CA GLY A 156 -8.95 15.77 -20.11
C GLY A 156 -8.79 14.29 -20.42
N GLY A 157 -7.90 13.94 -21.36
CA GLY A 157 -7.56 12.56 -21.68
C GLY A 157 -6.95 11.81 -20.49
N PHE A 158 -6.04 12.45 -19.76
CA PHE A 158 -5.46 11.91 -18.52
C PHE A 158 -6.52 11.64 -17.45
N ILE A 159 -7.38 12.62 -17.17
CA ILE A 159 -8.48 12.51 -16.21
C ILE A 159 -9.38 11.32 -16.55
N GLN A 160 -9.80 11.20 -17.80
CA GLN A 160 -10.66 10.10 -18.25
C GLN A 160 -9.97 8.74 -18.18
N LEU A 161 -8.66 8.68 -18.48
CA LEU A 161 -7.87 7.45 -18.35
C LEU A 161 -7.88 6.95 -16.89
N HIS A 162 -7.59 7.86 -15.95
CA HIS A 162 -7.56 7.57 -14.53
C HIS A 162 -8.96 7.30 -13.93
N GLN A 163 -10.01 7.97 -14.41
CA GLN A 163 -11.40 7.64 -14.09
C GLN A 163 -11.76 6.22 -14.50
N GLY A 164 -11.41 5.82 -15.73
CA GLY A 164 -11.61 4.46 -16.23
C GLY A 164 -10.89 3.42 -15.37
N PHE A 165 -9.65 3.69 -14.98
CA PHE A 165 -8.90 2.84 -14.06
C PHE A 165 -9.57 2.73 -12.68
N CYS A 166 -9.94 3.86 -12.05
CA CYS A 166 -10.57 3.89 -10.74
C CYS A 166 -11.88 3.08 -10.72
N LEU A 167 -12.70 3.18 -11.77
CA LEU A 167 -13.90 2.36 -11.92
C LEU A 167 -13.56 0.88 -12.10
N ALA A 168 -12.57 0.57 -12.93
CA ALA A 168 -12.19 -0.81 -13.22
C ALA A 168 -11.69 -1.56 -11.99
N VAL A 169 -10.85 -0.93 -11.15
CA VAL A 169 -10.34 -1.56 -9.92
C VAL A 169 -11.42 -1.77 -8.86
N GLN A 170 -12.50 -0.97 -8.90
CA GLN A 170 -13.69 -1.16 -8.07
C GLN A 170 -14.63 -2.26 -8.61
N GLY A 171 -14.33 -2.84 -9.78
CA GLY A 171 -15.17 -3.88 -10.41
C GLY A 171 -16.26 -3.33 -11.33
N GLU A 172 -16.35 -2.01 -11.51
CA GLU A 172 -17.34 -1.32 -12.34
C GLU A 172 -16.93 -1.34 -13.82
N PHE A 173 -16.71 -2.54 -14.37
CA PHE A 173 -16.12 -2.72 -15.70
C PHE A 173 -16.91 -2.06 -16.83
N ASP A 174 -18.23 -2.11 -16.79
CA ASP A 174 -19.06 -1.47 -17.83
C ASP A 174 -19.00 0.06 -17.76
N ALA A 175 -18.98 0.63 -16.56
CA ALA A 175 -18.81 2.06 -16.38
C ALA A 175 -17.40 2.52 -16.80
N ALA A 176 -16.38 1.71 -16.52
CA ALA A 176 -14.99 1.99 -16.83
C ALA A 176 -14.69 2.07 -18.34
N LEU A 177 -15.40 1.29 -19.17
CA LEU A 177 -15.15 1.27 -20.61
C LEU A 177 -15.48 2.59 -21.30
N ARG A 178 -16.50 3.32 -20.83
CA ARG A 178 -16.95 4.57 -21.45
C ARG A 178 -15.84 5.64 -21.49
N PRO A 179 -15.26 6.09 -20.36
CA PRO A 179 -14.22 7.12 -20.38
C PRO A 179 -12.97 6.66 -21.16
N LEU A 180 -12.59 5.37 -21.09
CA LEU A 180 -11.46 4.85 -21.87
C LEU A 180 -11.70 4.90 -23.39
N GLN A 181 -12.93 4.61 -23.82
CA GLN A 181 -13.31 4.73 -25.23
C GLN A 181 -13.30 6.19 -25.69
N GLU A 182 -13.69 7.12 -24.81
CA GLU A 182 -13.60 8.55 -25.09
C GLU A 182 -12.15 9.01 -25.23
N VAL A 183 -11.23 8.53 -24.39
CA VAL A 183 -9.79 8.82 -24.53
C VAL A 183 -9.28 8.37 -25.91
N ARG A 184 -9.60 7.14 -26.30
CA ARG A 184 -9.21 6.58 -27.60
C ARG A 184 -9.78 7.39 -28.77
N ALA A 185 -11.02 7.88 -28.67
CA ALA A 185 -11.66 8.64 -29.72
C ALA A 185 -11.13 10.08 -29.85
N ASN A 186 -10.86 10.75 -28.72
CA ASN A 186 -10.50 12.17 -28.70
C ASN A 186 -9.00 12.43 -28.77
N HIS A 187 -8.15 11.42 -28.50
CA HIS A 187 -6.68 11.56 -28.52
C HIS A 187 -6.00 10.55 -29.46
N PRO A 188 -6.43 10.41 -30.73
CA PRO A 188 -5.89 9.40 -31.64
C PRO A 188 -4.39 9.59 -31.87
N GLY A 189 -3.65 8.48 -31.91
CA GLY A 189 -2.20 8.48 -32.17
C GLY A 189 -1.33 8.96 -31.00
N THR A 190 -1.90 9.19 -29.83
CA THR A 190 -1.17 9.54 -28.61
C THR A 190 -0.92 8.32 -27.72
N LEU A 191 0.01 8.45 -26.77
CA LEU A 191 0.26 7.41 -25.75
C LEU A 191 -0.98 7.17 -24.87
N LEU A 192 -1.74 8.21 -24.54
CA LEU A 192 -3.00 8.09 -23.79
C LEU A 192 -4.00 7.15 -24.48
N SER A 193 -4.11 7.24 -25.82
CA SER A 193 -4.95 6.32 -26.60
C SER A 193 -4.42 4.90 -26.56
N SER A 194 -3.10 4.70 -26.65
CA SER A 194 -2.48 3.37 -26.55
C SER A 194 -2.74 2.75 -25.17
N ASP A 195 -2.60 3.52 -24.09
CA ASP A 195 -2.83 3.03 -22.73
C ASP A 195 -4.31 2.75 -22.47
N ALA A 196 -5.21 3.57 -23.00
CA ALA A 196 -6.65 3.31 -22.96
C ALA A 196 -7.01 2.00 -23.68
N GLU A 197 -6.42 1.72 -24.85
CA GLU A 197 -6.62 0.46 -25.57
C GLU A 197 -6.18 -0.76 -24.77
N ILE A 198 -5.03 -0.65 -24.09
CA ILE A 198 -4.51 -1.71 -23.23
C ILE A 198 -5.46 -1.95 -22.05
N LEU A 199 -5.89 -0.90 -21.35
CA LEU A 199 -6.83 -1.00 -20.24
C LEU A 199 -8.18 -1.60 -20.68
N ILE A 200 -8.72 -1.17 -21.82
CA ILE A 200 -9.93 -1.75 -22.42
C ILE A 200 -9.74 -3.25 -22.65
N SER A 201 -8.62 -3.66 -23.26
CA SER A 201 -8.32 -5.08 -23.52
C SER A 201 -8.26 -5.90 -22.23
N LEU A 202 -7.64 -5.36 -21.19
CA LEU A 202 -7.55 -6.01 -19.88
C LEU A 202 -8.93 -6.13 -19.21
N ILE A 203 -9.76 -5.09 -19.26
CA ILE A 203 -11.14 -5.11 -18.73
C ILE A 203 -11.98 -6.16 -19.47
N LEU A 204 -11.90 -6.23 -20.80
CA LEU A 204 -12.63 -7.22 -21.58
C LEU A 204 -12.21 -8.65 -21.24
N LYS A 205 -10.91 -8.90 -21.04
CA LYS A 205 -10.40 -10.20 -20.57
C LYS A 205 -10.89 -10.54 -19.16
N ALA A 206 -10.95 -9.56 -18.24
CA ALA A 206 -11.49 -9.75 -16.91
C ALA A 206 -12.99 -10.11 -16.96
N LYS A 207 -13.78 -9.41 -17.78
CA LYS A 207 -15.19 -9.74 -18.02
C LYS A 207 -15.39 -11.15 -18.58
N GLN A 208 -14.53 -11.57 -19.51
CA GLN A 208 -14.56 -12.92 -20.06
C GLN A 208 -14.24 -13.97 -18.99
N SER A 209 -13.22 -13.73 -18.16
CA SER A 209 -12.86 -14.61 -17.04
C SER A 209 -14.00 -14.76 -16.04
N VAL A 210 -14.80 -13.70 -15.81
CA VAL A 210 -15.99 -13.78 -14.95
C VAL A 210 -16.99 -14.78 -15.50
N LYS A 211 -17.35 -14.66 -16.79
CA LYS A 211 -18.29 -15.58 -17.44
C LYS A 211 -17.82 -17.02 -17.38
N GLU A 212 -16.52 -17.25 -17.59
CA GLU A 212 -15.92 -18.59 -17.50
C GLU A 212 -16.02 -19.18 -16.09
N ILE A 213 -15.78 -18.37 -15.06
CA ILE A 213 -15.92 -18.80 -13.66
C ILE A 213 -17.38 -19.13 -13.33
N GLU A 214 -18.31 -18.25 -13.72
CA GLU A 214 -19.76 -18.45 -13.49
C GLU A 214 -20.33 -19.67 -14.20
N THR A 215 -19.76 -20.06 -15.35
CA THR A 215 -20.23 -21.21 -16.13
C THR A 215 -19.65 -22.54 -15.65
N ASN A 216 -18.42 -22.54 -15.13
CA ASN A 216 -17.66 -23.77 -14.86
C ASN A 216 -17.56 -24.14 -13.37
N LEU A 217 -17.92 -23.23 -12.45
CA LEU A 217 -17.77 -23.44 -11.01
C LEU A 217 -19.08 -23.14 -10.29
N ASP A 218 -19.67 -24.16 -9.67
CA ASP A 218 -20.89 -23.99 -8.86
C ASP A 218 -20.60 -23.70 -7.38
N ASP A 219 -19.43 -24.12 -6.89
CA ASP A 219 -19.04 -23.97 -5.49
C ASP A 219 -18.65 -22.51 -5.17
N PRO A 220 -19.32 -21.84 -4.21
CA PRO A 220 -19.06 -20.43 -3.89
C PRO A 220 -17.63 -20.15 -3.39
N GLU A 221 -17.02 -21.07 -2.64
CA GLU A 221 -15.66 -20.91 -2.15
C GLU A 221 -14.65 -21.00 -3.31
N LYS A 222 -14.82 -21.98 -4.21
CA LYS A 222 -13.99 -22.11 -5.41
C LYS A 222 -14.16 -20.91 -6.34
N ARG A 223 -15.38 -20.39 -6.49
CA ARG A 223 -15.62 -19.16 -7.26
C ARG A 223 -14.92 -17.95 -6.66
N ALA A 224 -15.05 -17.72 -5.35
CA ALA A 224 -14.38 -16.63 -4.67
C ALA A 224 -12.85 -16.68 -4.86
N LYS A 225 -12.25 -17.85 -4.66
CA LYS A 225 -10.81 -18.09 -4.88
C LYS A 225 -10.40 -17.88 -6.34
N ALA A 226 -11.24 -18.32 -7.29
CA ALA A 226 -10.98 -18.13 -8.72
C ALA A 226 -11.05 -16.65 -9.12
N TYR A 227 -12.04 -15.89 -8.63
CA TYR A 227 -12.14 -14.46 -8.87
C TYR A 227 -10.94 -13.71 -8.30
N PHE A 228 -10.55 -14.04 -7.08
CA PHE A 228 -9.34 -13.50 -6.44
C PHE A 228 -8.08 -13.77 -7.28
N ALA A 229 -7.90 -15.02 -7.74
CA ALA A 229 -6.76 -15.40 -8.58
C ALA A 229 -6.72 -14.70 -9.94
N LYS A 230 -7.86 -14.20 -10.43
CA LYS A 230 -7.98 -13.42 -11.67
C LYS A 230 -7.98 -11.90 -11.42
N GLY A 231 -7.71 -11.46 -10.20
CA GLY A 231 -7.68 -10.04 -9.82
C GLY A 231 -9.05 -9.36 -9.81
N ASN A 232 -10.15 -10.12 -9.88
CA ASN A 232 -11.50 -9.56 -9.75
C ASN A 232 -11.92 -9.56 -8.28
N TYR A 233 -11.36 -8.61 -7.55
CA TYR A 233 -11.55 -8.48 -6.10
C TYR A 233 -12.99 -8.15 -5.70
N ALA A 234 -13.70 -7.34 -6.48
CA ALA A 234 -15.11 -7.02 -6.21
C ALA A 234 -16.00 -8.27 -6.26
N LYS A 235 -15.84 -9.12 -7.28
CA LYS A 235 -16.57 -10.40 -7.37
C LYS A 235 -16.17 -11.40 -6.30
N ALA A 236 -14.89 -11.43 -5.92
CA ALA A 236 -14.44 -12.27 -4.82
C ALA A 236 -15.13 -11.88 -3.50
N LEU A 237 -15.25 -10.57 -3.21
CA LEU A 237 -15.99 -10.05 -2.05
C LEU A 237 -17.46 -10.43 -2.11
N GLU A 238 -18.11 -10.20 -3.25
CA GLU A 238 -19.53 -10.52 -3.44
C GLU A 238 -19.83 -11.98 -3.09
N GLU A 239 -19.02 -12.93 -3.60
CA GLU A 239 -19.20 -14.35 -3.32
C GLU A 239 -18.94 -14.71 -1.85
N ILE A 240 -17.88 -14.15 -1.24
CA ILE A 240 -17.55 -14.40 0.18
C ILE A 240 -18.69 -13.92 1.09
N GLU A 241 -19.23 -12.73 0.83
CA GLU A 241 -20.30 -12.13 1.63
C GLU A 241 -21.62 -12.87 1.43
N LYS A 242 -21.98 -13.18 0.19
CA LYS A 242 -23.22 -13.89 -0.16
C LYS A 242 -23.27 -15.28 0.47
N ALA A 243 -22.17 -16.03 0.40
CA ALA A 243 -22.09 -17.38 0.94
C ALA A 243 -21.68 -17.43 2.44
N LYS A 244 -21.44 -16.26 3.07
CA LYS A 244 -21.02 -16.12 4.48
C LYS A 244 -19.84 -17.04 4.83
N LEU A 245 -18.88 -17.13 3.93
CA LEU A 245 -17.76 -18.05 4.09
C LEU A 245 -16.81 -17.56 5.19
N ASN A 246 -16.33 -18.49 6.02
CA ASN A 246 -15.49 -18.19 7.17
C ASN A 246 -14.35 -19.20 7.28
N SER A 247 -13.22 -18.86 6.66
CA SER A 247 -11.95 -19.53 6.88
C SER A 247 -10.84 -18.48 6.99
N PRO A 248 -9.74 -18.74 7.70
CA PRO A 248 -8.64 -17.77 7.79
C PRO A 248 -8.10 -17.32 6.43
N GLU A 249 -8.08 -18.23 5.45
CA GLU A 249 -7.66 -17.93 4.07
C GLU A 249 -8.66 -17.00 3.37
N LEU A 250 -9.96 -17.28 3.48
CA LEU A 250 -11.00 -16.44 2.88
C LEU A 250 -11.10 -15.07 3.57
N SER A 251 -10.87 -14.99 4.88
CA SER A 251 -10.74 -13.71 5.58
C SER A 251 -9.55 -12.90 5.06
N TYR A 252 -8.42 -13.55 4.75
CA TYR A 252 -7.28 -12.85 4.13
C TYR A 252 -7.63 -12.37 2.73
N ILE A 253 -8.24 -13.22 1.89
CA ILE A 253 -8.73 -12.85 0.55
C ILE A 253 -9.71 -11.68 0.63
N LYS A 254 -10.61 -11.68 1.63
CA LYS A 254 -11.55 -10.59 1.88
C LYS A 254 -10.81 -9.30 2.22
N GLY A 255 -9.89 -9.33 3.19
CA GLY A 255 -9.07 -8.16 3.54
C GLY A 255 -8.29 -7.59 2.35
N TYR A 256 -7.68 -8.46 1.55
CA TYR A 256 -6.96 -8.07 0.34
C TYR A 256 -7.86 -7.49 -0.74
N SER A 257 -9.02 -8.08 -0.93
CA SER A 257 -9.96 -7.59 -1.93
C SER A 257 -10.56 -6.24 -1.51
N LEU A 258 -10.83 -6.04 -0.21
CA LEU A 258 -11.26 -4.74 0.34
C LEU A 258 -10.17 -3.68 0.14
N GLU A 259 -8.91 -4.02 0.41
CA GLU A 259 -7.78 -3.12 0.18
C GLU A 259 -7.71 -2.70 -1.29
N LYS A 260 -7.64 -3.67 -2.21
CA LYS A 260 -7.44 -3.38 -3.64
C LYS A 260 -8.62 -2.71 -4.33
N THR A 261 -9.81 -2.77 -3.74
CA THR A 261 -11.00 -2.04 -4.19
C THR A 261 -11.15 -0.66 -3.54
N GLY A 262 -10.25 -0.30 -2.61
CA GLY A 262 -10.20 1.01 -1.97
C GLY A 262 -10.97 1.14 -0.66
N ASN A 263 -11.54 0.05 -0.13
CA ASN A 263 -12.16 0.02 1.19
C ASN A 263 -11.12 -0.29 2.29
N GLN A 264 -10.20 0.66 2.49
CA GLN A 264 -9.10 0.50 3.45
C GLN A 264 -9.52 0.29 4.90
N PRO A 265 -10.51 1.03 5.47
CA PRO A 265 -10.88 0.86 6.88
C PRO A 265 -11.31 -0.58 7.20
N ASP A 266 -12.15 -1.17 6.33
CA ASP A 266 -12.59 -2.55 6.50
C ASP A 266 -11.45 -3.54 6.23
N ALA A 267 -10.57 -3.26 5.27
CA ALA A 267 -9.36 -4.07 5.04
C ALA A 267 -8.47 -4.13 6.27
N ILE A 268 -8.21 -2.98 6.91
CA ILE A 268 -7.41 -2.90 8.14
C ILE A 268 -8.05 -3.71 9.26
N LYS A 269 -9.37 -3.67 9.39
CA LYS A 269 -10.11 -4.45 10.39
C LYS A 269 -9.93 -5.96 10.17
N GLU A 270 -10.09 -6.44 8.94
CA GLU A 270 -9.91 -7.85 8.58
C GLU A 270 -8.45 -8.29 8.79
N TYR A 271 -7.49 -7.50 8.32
CA TYR A 271 -6.07 -7.81 8.52
C TYR A 271 -5.65 -7.78 9.98
N ALA A 272 -6.13 -6.83 10.78
CA ALA A 272 -5.82 -6.78 12.20
C ALA A 272 -6.38 -8.02 12.93
N ALA A 273 -7.61 -8.45 12.61
CA ALA A 273 -8.16 -9.67 13.19
C ALA A 273 -7.31 -10.91 12.89
N LEU A 274 -6.64 -10.96 11.73
CA LEU A 274 -5.74 -12.05 11.34
C LEU A 274 -4.33 -11.90 11.91
N ALA A 275 -3.74 -10.71 11.84
CA ALA A 275 -2.38 -10.41 12.26
C ALA A 275 -2.19 -10.53 13.79
N PHE A 276 -3.22 -10.17 14.55
CA PHE A 276 -3.23 -10.25 16.02
C PHE A 276 -3.97 -11.51 16.51
N SER A 277 -3.82 -12.61 15.78
CA SER A 277 -4.33 -13.95 16.11
C SER A 277 -3.18 -14.91 16.42
N GLU A 278 -3.48 -15.93 17.21
CA GLU A 278 -2.58 -17.06 17.53
C GLU A 278 -2.93 -18.32 16.73
N LYS A 279 -3.97 -18.27 15.87
CA LYS A 279 -4.51 -19.46 15.20
C LYS A 279 -3.68 -19.94 14.00
N ASN A 280 -3.15 -19.01 13.19
CA ASN A 280 -2.42 -19.34 11.96
C ASN A 280 -1.29 -18.32 11.75
N LYS A 281 -0.05 -18.75 11.98
CA LYS A 281 1.14 -17.90 11.92
C LYS A 281 1.38 -17.34 10.51
N ASP A 282 1.25 -18.17 9.48
CA ASP A 282 1.55 -17.77 8.10
C ASP A 282 0.58 -16.71 7.60
N ILE A 283 -0.72 -16.87 7.89
CA ILE A 283 -1.74 -15.88 7.55
C ILE A 283 -1.57 -14.61 8.40
N ALA A 284 -1.22 -14.75 9.68
CA ALA A 284 -0.92 -13.60 10.53
C ALA A 284 0.27 -12.78 10.00
N ILE A 285 1.34 -13.44 9.51
CA ILE A 285 2.48 -12.79 8.85
C ILE A 285 2.03 -12.04 7.60
N LYS A 286 1.28 -12.70 6.71
CA LYS A 286 0.79 -12.06 5.46
C LYS A 286 -0.07 -10.83 5.77
N ALA A 287 -1.03 -10.96 6.69
CA ALA A 287 -1.88 -9.85 7.11
C ALA A 287 -1.09 -8.71 7.75
N ASN A 288 -0.10 -9.03 8.60
CA ASN A 288 0.76 -8.03 9.23
C ASN A 288 1.60 -7.25 8.22
N ARG A 289 2.13 -7.92 7.19
CA ARG A 289 2.85 -7.27 6.08
C ARG A 289 1.94 -6.32 5.28
N ARG A 290 0.66 -6.67 5.08
CA ARG A 290 -0.31 -5.75 4.44
C ARG A 290 -0.61 -4.54 5.31
N LEU A 291 -0.75 -4.70 6.64
CA LEU A 291 -0.88 -3.57 7.56
C LEU A 291 0.34 -2.64 7.52
N LEU A 292 1.56 -3.19 7.41
CA LEU A 292 2.77 -2.39 7.21
C LEU A 292 2.72 -1.60 5.88
N MET A 293 2.31 -2.25 4.78
CA MET A 293 2.14 -1.57 3.50
C MET A 293 1.11 -0.44 3.57
N LEU A 294 -0.05 -0.70 4.18
CA LEU A 294 -1.11 0.30 4.38
C LEU A 294 -0.61 1.49 5.21
N GLY A 295 0.09 1.24 6.31
CA GLY A 295 0.61 2.28 7.18
C GLY A 295 1.75 3.11 6.55
N TYR A 296 2.69 2.46 5.84
CA TYR A 296 3.87 3.13 5.30
C TYR A 296 3.72 3.71 3.90
N TYR A 297 2.94 3.08 3.02
CA TYR A 297 2.82 3.47 1.61
C TYR A 297 1.49 4.13 1.27
N TYR A 298 0.40 3.72 1.92
CA TYR A 298 -0.96 4.14 1.56
C TYR A 298 -1.60 5.12 2.54
N ASN A 299 -0.81 5.68 3.46
CA ASN A 299 -1.24 6.73 4.40
C ASN A 299 -2.42 6.31 5.31
N ALA A 300 -2.53 5.03 5.65
CA ALA A 300 -3.54 4.54 6.59
C ALA A 300 -3.29 4.94 8.06
N GLY A 301 -2.17 5.61 8.35
CA GLY A 301 -1.81 6.13 9.67
C GLY A 301 -0.56 5.46 10.27
N SER A 302 0.28 6.27 10.91
CA SER A 302 1.54 5.82 11.53
C SER A 302 1.34 4.82 12.67
N ASP A 303 0.20 4.89 13.35
CA ASP A 303 -0.10 4.01 14.49
C ASP A 303 -0.26 2.55 14.07
N ILE A 304 -0.88 2.31 12.90
CA ILE A 304 -0.99 0.97 12.31
C ILE A 304 0.38 0.42 11.93
N ALA A 305 1.25 1.24 11.34
CA ALA A 305 2.62 0.84 11.03
C ALA A 305 3.40 0.48 12.30
N ASN A 306 3.34 1.33 13.34
CA ASN A 306 4.03 1.10 14.61
C ASN A 306 3.54 -0.16 15.33
N LEU A 307 2.22 -0.41 15.31
CA LEU A 307 1.61 -1.63 15.85
C LEU A 307 2.10 -2.88 15.10
N SER A 308 2.13 -2.80 13.78
CA SER A 308 2.51 -3.93 12.92
C SER A 308 4.00 -4.22 12.97
N ASP A 309 4.84 -3.19 13.18
CA ASP A 309 6.28 -3.33 13.46
C ASP A 309 6.49 -4.18 14.72
N LYS A 310 5.83 -3.83 15.83
CA LYS A 310 5.92 -4.59 17.09
C LYS A 310 5.41 -6.02 16.92
N ASN A 311 4.30 -6.18 16.20
CA ASN A 311 3.75 -7.51 15.94
C ASN A 311 4.65 -8.35 15.03
N ALA A 312 5.45 -7.74 14.15
CA ALA A 312 6.44 -8.46 13.33
C ALA A 312 7.53 -9.12 14.20
N GLU A 313 7.94 -8.50 15.30
CA GLU A 313 8.84 -9.10 16.28
C GLU A 313 8.25 -10.37 16.88
N ARG A 314 6.98 -10.31 17.32
CA ARG A 314 6.23 -11.45 17.84
C ARG A 314 6.10 -12.59 16.81
N LEU A 315 5.87 -12.23 15.55
CA LEU A 315 5.70 -13.18 14.45
C LEU A 315 7.05 -13.75 13.94
N GLY A 316 8.18 -13.17 14.31
CA GLY A 316 9.50 -13.52 13.78
C GLY A 316 9.71 -13.07 12.34
N ASP A 317 9.02 -12.00 11.91
CA ASP A 317 9.04 -11.44 10.55
C ASP A 317 9.77 -10.09 10.46
N THR A 318 10.76 -9.89 11.32
CA THR A 318 11.44 -8.60 11.50
C THR A 318 12.26 -8.17 10.28
N ALA A 319 12.85 -9.11 9.55
CA ALA A 319 13.66 -8.83 8.37
C ALA A 319 12.82 -8.18 7.25
N GLU A 320 11.67 -8.78 6.91
CA GLU A 320 10.77 -8.24 5.88
C GLU A 320 10.12 -6.94 6.36
N ALA A 321 9.69 -6.86 7.63
CA ALA A 321 9.13 -5.64 8.19
C ALA A 321 10.12 -4.46 8.10
N LYS A 322 11.40 -4.70 8.41
CA LYS A 322 12.47 -3.71 8.25
C LYS A 322 12.69 -3.32 6.79
N GLU A 323 12.64 -4.28 5.87
CA GLU A 323 12.74 -3.98 4.43
C GLU A 323 11.60 -3.06 3.97
N ILE A 324 10.36 -3.36 4.35
CA ILE A 324 9.18 -2.53 4.03
C ILE A 324 9.35 -1.11 4.59
N LYS A 325 9.72 -1.00 5.88
CA LYS A 325 9.94 0.27 6.57
C LYS A 325 11.04 1.09 5.93
N THR A 326 12.26 0.55 5.81
CA THR A 326 13.40 1.26 5.22
C THR A 326 13.16 1.62 3.76
N SER A 327 12.46 0.77 3.01
CA SER A 327 12.03 1.10 1.66
C SER A 327 11.08 2.30 1.66
N SER A 328 10.11 2.37 2.58
CA SER A 328 9.19 3.52 2.68
C SER A 328 9.88 4.83 3.12
N GLU A 329 10.93 4.75 3.93
CA GLU A 329 11.65 5.94 4.39
C GLU A 329 12.33 6.69 3.24
N LYS A 330 12.72 5.98 2.18
CA LYS A 330 13.23 6.58 0.94
C LYS A 330 12.15 7.37 0.17
N LEU A 331 10.87 7.16 0.50
CA LEU A 331 9.75 7.92 -0.06
C LEU A 331 9.47 9.23 0.68
N LYS A 332 10.02 9.43 1.90
CA LYS A 332 9.63 10.53 2.82
C LYS A 332 9.60 11.87 2.08
N GLN A 333 8.38 12.39 1.97
CA GLN A 333 8.10 13.74 1.50
C GLN A 333 8.56 14.78 2.55
N PRO A 334 8.95 15.98 2.12
CA PRO A 334 9.05 17.14 3.00
C PRO A 334 7.71 17.40 3.69
N THR A 335 7.81 17.91 4.91
CA THR A 335 6.76 18.55 5.70
C THR A 335 5.68 19.21 4.84
N ARG A 336 4.40 18.91 5.16
CA ARG A 336 3.22 19.63 4.65
C ARG A 336 3.45 21.15 4.71
N LEU A 337 3.73 21.76 3.56
CA LEU A 337 3.65 23.21 3.33
C LEU A 337 2.27 23.62 2.79
N LEU A 338 1.22 22.85 3.10
CA LEU A 338 -0.18 23.26 2.89
C LEU A 338 -0.75 23.99 4.13
N ASP A 339 0.02 24.10 5.22
CA ASP A 339 -0.39 24.78 6.46
C ASP A 339 0.27 26.15 6.69
N GLN A 340 1.12 26.65 5.78
CA GLN A 340 1.85 27.92 5.98
C GLN A 340 1.70 28.96 4.85
N SER A 341 0.75 28.81 3.93
CA SER A 341 0.40 29.88 2.98
C SER A 341 -1.03 30.39 3.14
N SER A 342 -1.63 30.27 4.33
CA SER A 342 -2.90 30.92 4.64
C SER A 342 -2.64 32.24 5.36
N GLY A 343 -2.17 33.20 4.58
CA GLY A 343 -2.19 34.62 4.88
C GLY A 343 -2.73 35.36 3.68
N LEU A 344 -3.94 35.01 3.23
CA LEU A 344 -4.90 35.82 2.47
C LEU A 344 -6.09 34.94 2.08
N ASP A 345 -7.27 35.54 2.05
CA ASP A 345 -8.59 34.92 2.00
C ASP A 345 -8.82 33.97 0.82
N GLU A 346 -8.73 32.66 1.06
CA GLU A 346 -9.50 31.68 0.29
C GLU A 346 -10.28 30.80 1.27
N LYS A 347 -11.61 30.79 1.09
CA LYS A 347 -12.51 29.84 1.74
C LYS A 347 -11.98 28.43 1.44
N LYS A 348 -11.29 27.82 2.41
CA LYS A 348 -11.15 26.37 2.48
C LYS A 348 -12.56 25.81 2.41
N ASP A 349 -12.92 25.17 1.31
CA ASP A 349 -14.23 24.54 1.19
C ASP A 349 -14.29 23.40 2.22
N PRO A 350 -15.03 23.52 3.34
CA PRO A 350 -14.93 22.62 4.48
C PRO A 350 -15.58 21.25 4.22
N LEU A 351 -16.18 21.06 3.04
CA LEU A 351 -17.11 20.00 2.72
C LEU A 351 -16.47 18.70 2.20
N LEU A 352 -15.19 18.71 1.84
CA LEU A 352 -14.54 17.52 1.24
C LEU A 352 -13.76 16.63 2.22
N GLU A 353 -13.37 17.14 3.40
CA GLU A 353 -12.52 16.39 4.36
C GLU A 353 -13.22 15.93 5.66
N THR A 354 -14.46 16.35 5.95
CA THR A 354 -14.90 16.39 7.36
C THR A 354 -15.70 15.19 7.88
N ASP A 355 -16.35 14.38 7.06
CA ASP A 355 -17.20 13.27 7.56
C ASP A 355 -16.62 11.88 7.31
N PHE A 356 -16.07 11.62 6.12
CA PHE A 356 -15.42 10.34 5.78
C PHE A 356 -14.15 10.10 6.61
N ALA A 357 -13.30 11.12 6.76
CA ALA A 357 -12.10 11.04 7.59
C ALA A 357 -12.43 10.75 9.06
N LYS A 358 -13.47 11.39 9.61
CA LYS A 358 -13.87 11.21 11.02
C LYS A 358 -14.45 9.82 11.29
N GLN A 359 -15.34 9.32 10.43
CA GLN A 359 -15.95 8.01 10.62
C GLN A 359 -14.93 6.87 10.48
N ASN A 360 -14.03 6.98 9.50
CA ASN A 360 -12.95 6.01 9.31
C ASN A 360 -11.92 6.08 10.44
N GLN A 361 -11.64 7.27 10.97
CA GLN A 361 -10.73 7.45 12.09
C GLN A 361 -11.26 6.82 13.38
N ALA A 362 -12.58 6.88 13.65
CA ALA A 362 -13.16 6.22 14.82
C ALA A 362 -13.07 4.68 14.74
N ALA A 363 -13.41 4.10 13.59
CA ALA A 363 -13.27 2.65 13.38
C ALA A 363 -11.81 2.19 13.49
N LEU A 364 -10.88 3.00 12.97
CA LEU A 364 -9.46 2.73 13.05
C LEU A 364 -8.92 2.79 14.50
N GLN A 365 -9.39 3.76 15.29
CA GLN A 365 -9.01 3.88 16.70
C GLN A 365 -9.41 2.65 17.52
N GLU A 366 -10.59 2.09 17.26
CA GLU A 366 -11.02 0.85 17.92
C GLU A 366 -10.09 -0.32 17.59
N VAL A 367 -9.72 -0.49 16.31
CA VAL A 367 -8.78 -1.52 15.87
C VAL A 367 -7.41 -1.33 16.56
N ILE A 368 -6.88 -0.10 16.56
CA ILE A 368 -5.62 0.27 17.21
C ILE A 368 -5.66 -0.08 18.70
N GLN A 369 -6.75 0.24 19.41
CA GLN A 369 -6.89 -0.03 20.82
C GLN A 369 -6.89 -1.53 21.12
N ARG A 370 -7.68 -2.31 20.36
CA ARG A 370 -7.75 -3.78 20.50
C ARG A 370 -6.40 -4.45 20.22
N SER A 371 -5.73 -4.05 19.14
CA SER A 371 -4.40 -4.56 18.78
C SER A 371 -3.34 -4.23 19.84
N ASN A 372 -3.35 -3.00 20.38
CA ASN A 372 -2.45 -2.62 21.47
C ASN A 372 -2.69 -3.45 22.74
N GLN A 373 -3.96 -3.68 23.09
CA GLN A 373 -4.31 -4.53 24.23
C GLN A 373 -3.84 -5.98 24.02
N PHE A 374 -3.96 -6.51 22.81
CA PHE A 374 -3.45 -7.83 22.48
C PHE A 374 -1.93 -7.91 22.66
N LEU A 375 -1.17 -6.96 22.11
CA LEU A 375 0.30 -6.93 22.25
C LEU A 375 0.73 -6.81 23.71
N LYS A 376 0.10 -5.94 24.50
CA LYS A 376 0.39 -5.84 25.94
C LYS A 376 0.16 -7.15 26.69
N LYS A 377 -0.90 -7.90 26.35
CA LYS A 377 -1.16 -9.23 26.93
C LYS A 377 -0.11 -10.25 26.49
N ALA A 378 0.30 -10.22 25.23
CA ALA A 378 1.33 -11.12 24.69
C ALA A 378 2.70 -10.83 25.32
N GLU A 379 3.10 -9.57 25.46
CA GLU A 379 4.35 -9.15 26.13
C GLU A 379 4.37 -9.57 27.60
N ALA A 380 3.25 -9.42 28.33
CA ALA A 380 3.15 -9.85 29.72
C ALA A 380 3.30 -11.36 29.91
N GLN A 381 3.00 -12.18 28.90
CA GLN A 381 3.22 -13.64 28.95
C GLN A 381 4.69 -14.05 28.72
N VAL A 382 5.52 -13.20 28.10
CA VAL A 382 6.92 -13.51 27.76
C VAL A 382 7.86 -13.47 28.97
N VAL A 383 7.46 -12.85 30.09
CA VAL A 383 8.29 -12.71 31.31
C VAL A 383 8.33 -13.99 32.18
N LYS A 384 7.87 -15.15 31.67
CA LYS A 384 7.97 -16.44 32.37
C LYS A 384 9.23 -17.19 31.95
N ALA A 385 9.88 -17.88 32.89
CA ALA A 385 11.07 -18.69 32.61
C ALA A 385 10.74 -19.73 31.51
N MET A 386 11.53 -19.74 30.43
CA MET A 386 11.29 -20.59 29.25
C MET A 386 12.23 -21.81 29.22
N ILE A 387 11.77 -22.86 28.56
CA ILE A 387 12.53 -24.05 28.19
C ILE A 387 13.33 -23.73 26.93
N LYS A 388 14.64 -23.87 26.98
CA LYS A 388 15.55 -23.78 25.84
C LYS A 388 15.77 -25.18 25.25
N ILE A 389 15.42 -25.35 23.98
CA ILE A 389 15.64 -26.55 23.17
C ILE A 389 16.78 -26.27 22.18
N THR A 390 17.87 -27.04 22.26
CA THR A 390 18.93 -27.03 21.25
C THR A 390 18.59 -28.08 20.20
N VAL A 391 18.58 -27.66 18.93
CA VAL A 391 18.21 -28.48 17.78
C VAL A 391 19.43 -28.57 16.85
N THR A 392 19.65 -29.73 16.23
CA THR A 392 20.78 -29.95 15.31
C THR A 392 20.77 -28.92 14.17
N ASP A 393 21.94 -28.37 13.87
CA ASP A 393 22.18 -27.42 12.77
C ASP A 393 21.31 -26.14 12.76
N SER A 394 20.75 -25.74 13.90
CA SER A 394 19.89 -24.56 13.98
C SER A 394 20.00 -23.80 15.30
N ASN A 395 19.48 -22.57 15.31
CA ASN A 395 19.44 -21.75 16.51
C ASN A 395 18.49 -22.37 17.56
N PRO A 396 18.78 -22.22 18.87
CA PRO A 396 17.94 -22.75 19.93
C PRO A 396 16.50 -22.22 19.84
N VAL A 397 15.53 -23.10 20.07
CA VAL A 397 14.10 -22.77 20.12
C VAL A 397 13.66 -22.66 21.58
N TYR A 398 12.75 -21.74 21.88
CA TYR A 398 12.26 -21.49 23.23
C TYR A 398 10.77 -21.83 23.36
N ALA A 399 10.40 -22.52 24.45
CA ALA A 399 9.03 -22.96 24.70
C ALA A 399 8.62 -22.82 26.17
N ASN A 400 7.32 -22.65 26.42
CA ASN A 400 6.74 -22.68 27.77
C ASN A 400 6.46 -24.12 28.23
N SER A 401 6.05 -24.98 27.30
CA SER A 401 5.91 -26.42 27.52
C SER A 401 6.25 -27.21 26.27
N ILE A 402 6.60 -28.48 26.46
CA ILE A 402 6.97 -29.42 25.40
C ILE A 402 6.12 -30.67 25.58
N VAL A 403 5.63 -31.23 24.47
CA VAL A 403 5.00 -32.56 24.43
C VAL A 403 5.73 -33.39 23.39
N ILE A 404 6.42 -34.43 23.84
CA ILE A 404 7.10 -35.42 23.00
C ILE A 404 6.16 -36.62 22.84
N ASN A 405 5.83 -36.98 21.60
CA ASN A 405 4.98 -38.12 21.29
C ASN A 405 5.58 -38.93 20.13
N GLY A 406 6.41 -39.91 20.48
CA GLY A 406 7.21 -40.68 19.51
C GLY A 406 8.10 -39.76 18.70
N ASP A 407 8.00 -39.86 17.37
CA ASP A 407 8.84 -39.13 16.41
C ASP A 407 8.51 -37.64 16.29
N GLN A 408 7.43 -37.17 16.92
CA GLN A 408 7.02 -35.77 16.87
C GLN A 408 7.05 -35.11 18.24
N THR A 409 7.69 -33.95 18.29
CA THR A 409 7.70 -33.07 19.46
C THR A 409 6.95 -31.77 19.16
N LYS A 410 5.92 -31.49 19.95
CA LYS A 410 5.17 -30.22 19.91
C LYS A 410 5.70 -29.29 21.00
N LEU A 411 6.25 -28.17 20.59
CA LEU A 411 6.71 -27.07 21.43
C LEU A 411 5.61 -26.02 21.53
N TYR A 412 5.16 -25.71 22.74
CA TYR A 412 4.21 -24.63 22.98
C TYR A 412 4.99 -23.40 23.40
N SER A 413 5.35 -22.55 22.44
CA SER A 413 5.99 -21.26 22.70
C SER A 413 4.98 -20.22 23.23
N SER A 414 5.46 -19.03 23.56
CA SER A 414 4.62 -17.90 23.98
C SER A 414 3.63 -17.42 22.90
N HIS A 415 3.84 -17.77 21.62
CA HIS A 415 3.04 -17.20 20.53
C HIS A 415 2.42 -18.23 19.60
N PHE A 416 3.13 -19.31 19.27
CA PHE A 416 2.60 -20.36 18.39
C PHE A 416 3.16 -21.75 18.76
N PRO A 417 2.37 -22.82 18.60
CA PRO A 417 2.90 -24.17 18.69
C PRO A 417 3.81 -24.46 17.49
N ILE A 418 5.00 -25.00 17.76
CA ILE A 418 5.96 -25.46 16.74
C ILE A 418 6.01 -26.98 16.80
N THR A 419 5.95 -27.67 15.67
CA THR A 419 6.14 -29.12 15.61
C THR A 419 7.52 -29.42 15.03
N LEU A 420 8.32 -30.20 15.74
CA LEU A 420 9.66 -30.63 15.34
C LEU A 420 9.73 -32.16 15.32
N PRO A 421 10.55 -32.76 14.45
CA PRO A 421 10.94 -34.16 14.60
C PRO A 421 11.70 -34.36 15.91
N THR A 422 11.38 -35.39 16.69
CA THR A 422 12.00 -35.63 18.00
C THR A 422 13.52 -35.85 17.87
N PHE A 423 13.96 -36.54 16.81
CA PHE A 423 15.38 -36.82 16.55
C PHE A 423 16.23 -35.56 16.27
N SER A 424 15.62 -34.42 15.94
CA SER A 424 16.39 -33.19 15.71
C SER A 424 16.75 -32.46 17.01
N ILE A 425 16.22 -32.89 18.16
CA ILE A 425 16.46 -32.26 19.45
C ILE A 425 17.72 -32.86 20.08
N GLU A 426 18.73 -32.05 20.34
CA GLU A 426 19.95 -32.50 21.02
C GLU A 426 19.82 -32.39 22.54
N SER A 427 19.29 -31.28 23.04
CA SER A 427 19.12 -31.10 24.47
C SER A 427 18.03 -30.11 24.86
N ILE A 428 17.49 -30.31 26.07
CA ILE A 428 16.45 -29.50 26.69
C ILE A 428 17.01 -28.95 28.01
N SER A 429 16.90 -27.64 28.23
CA SER A 429 17.44 -26.96 29.42
C SER A 429 16.59 -25.73 29.77
N MET A 430 16.82 -25.10 30.92
CA MET A 430 16.23 -23.78 31.19
C MET A 430 17.01 -22.68 30.49
N ASP A 431 16.31 -21.61 30.11
CA ASP A 431 16.93 -20.37 29.65
C ASP A 431 17.70 -19.65 30.78
N LYS A 432 18.65 -18.81 30.41
CA LYS A 432 19.50 -18.02 31.32
C LYS A 432 18.70 -17.02 32.17
N ASN A 433 17.49 -16.67 31.74
CA ASN A 433 16.59 -15.76 32.45
C ASN A 433 15.75 -16.43 33.55
N ALA A 434 15.98 -17.72 33.84
CA ALA A 434 15.26 -18.44 34.87
C ALA A 434 15.64 -17.97 36.29
N THR A 435 14.62 -17.75 37.14
CA THR A 435 14.82 -17.40 38.55
C THR A 435 15.36 -18.60 39.34
N LYS A 436 16.01 -18.35 40.50
CA LYS A 436 16.57 -19.41 41.37
C LYS A 436 15.56 -20.51 41.78
N ASN A 437 14.26 -20.24 41.69
CA ASN A 437 13.19 -21.18 42.07
C ASN A 437 12.61 -21.98 40.88
N SER A 438 12.91 -21.59 39.64
CA SER A 438 12.38 -22.26 38.45
C SER A 438 12.98 -23.68 38.30
N LYS A 439 12.13 -24.68 38.07
CA LYS A 439 12.55 -26.08 37.83
C LYS A 439 11.87 -26.65 36.59
N LEU A 440 12.58 -27.46 35.82
CA LEU A 440 11.99 -28.28 34.77
C LEU A 440 11.39 -29.55 35.39
N ILE A 441 10.15 -29.84 35.03
CA ILE A 441 9.45 -31.05 35.46
C ILE A 441 8.99 -31.81 34.22
N MET A 442 9.35 -33.10 34.19
CA MET A 442 8.86 -34.08 33.25
C MET A 442 7.66 -34.82 33.86
N LEU A 443 6.60 -34.96 33.09
CA LEU A 443 5.40 -35.73 33.37
C LEU A 443 5.31 -36.88 32.36
N LYS A 444 5.29 -38.11 32.87
CA LYS A 444 5.07 -39.33 32.08
C LYS A 444 4.29 -40.34 32.90
N ASP A 445 3.17 -40.86 32.38
CA ASP A 445 2.33 -41.87 33.04
C ASP A 445 1.99 -41.53 34.51
N SER A 446 1.61 -40.27 34.76
CA SER A 446 1.36 -39.69 36.10
C SER A 446 2.58 -39.53 37.02
N ASN A 447 3.77 -39.98 36.62
CA ASN A 447 5.01 -39.76 37.35
C ASN A 447 5.58 -38.37 37.02
N LYS A 448 5.84 -37.58 38.06
CA LYS A 448 6.49 -36.27 37.98
C LYS A 448 7.95 -36.39 38.39
N GLN A 449 8.87 -35.89 37.56
CA GLN A 449 10.30 -35.90 37.86
C GLN A 449 10.94 -34.56 37.51
N SER A 450 11.65 -33.95 38.46
CA SER A 450 12.43 -32.73 38.22
C SER A 450 13.80 -33.04 37.63
N PHE A 451 14.34 -32.14 36.80
CA PHE A 451 15.67 -32.27 36.21
C PHE A 451 16.27 -30.89 35.86
N LEU A 452 17.57 -30.84 35.58
CA LEU A 452 18.28 -29.62 35.17
C LEU A 452 18.45 -29.52 33.66
N ARG A 453 18.81 -30.64 33.04
CA ARG A 453 19.02 -30.76 31.60
C ARG A 453 18.55 -32.14 31.13
N ALA A 454 18.10 -32.24 29.89
CA ALA A 454 17.87 -33.52 29.23
C ALA A 454 18.63 -33.59 27.90
N SER A 455 19.04 -34.79 27.51
CA SER A 455 19.49 -35.13 26.15
C SER A 455 18.43 -36.04 25.54
N VAL A 456 18.11 -35.84 24.27
CA VAL A 456 17.15 -36.69 23.55
C VAL A 456 17.94 -37.57 22.61
N ASP A 457 17.70 -38.88 22.71
CA ASP A 457 18.19 -39.91 21.79
C ASP A 457 16.96 -40.48 21.04
N ASP A 458 17.17 -41.22 19.95
CA ASP A 458 16.12 -41.74 19.07
C ASP A 458 14.90 -42.34 19.81
N ASP A 459 15.15 -43.22 20.79
CA ASP A 459 14.07 -43.95 21.51
C ASP A 459 13.93 -43.54 22.99
N SER A 460 14.69 -42.56 23.45
CA SER A 460 14.80 -42.28 24.89
C SER A 460 15.24 -40.87 25.21
N ILE A 461 14.72 -40.33 26.31
CA ILE A 461 15.21 -39.09 26.90
C ILE A 461 16.07 -39.39 28.12
N THR A 462 17.26 -38.82 28.17
CA THR A 462 18.15 -38.93 29.32
C THR A 462 18.13 -37.66 30.15
N LEU A 463 17.59 -37.75 31.37
CA LEU A 463 17.52 -36.64 32.32
C LEU A 463 18.81 -36.56 33.16
N PHE A 464 19.32 -35.35 33.34
CA PHE A 464 20.47 -35.01 34.16
C PHE A 464 20.04 -34.15 35.34
N ASP A 465 20.41 -34.59 36.54
CA ASP A 465 20.34 -33.83 37.80
C ASP A 465 21.76 -33.68 38.37
N LYS A 466 21.95 -32.88 39.44
CA LYS A 466 23.27 -32.57 40.02
C LYS A 466 24.11 -33.81 40.37
N THR A 467 23.44 -34.92 40.70
CA THR A 467 24.09 -36.14 41.21
C THR A 467 23.64 -37.42 40.51
N SER A 468 22.71 -37.34 39.54
CA SER A 468 22.15 -38.54 38.90
C SER A 468 21.84 -38.35 37.41
N LYS A 469 21.93 -39.45 36.67
CA LYS A 469 21.54 -39.57 35.26
C LYS A 469 20.49 -40.66 35.16
N LYS A 470 19.33 -40.38 34.57
CA LYS A 470 18.24 -41.34 34.41
C LYS A 470 17.77 -41.37 32.96
N LYS A 471 17.84 -42.54 32.34
CA LYS A 471 17.37 -42.77 30.96
C LYS A 471 15.90 -43.23 31.00
N ILE A 472 15.05 -42.62 30.17
CA ILE A 472 13.60 -42.84 30.15
C ILE A 472 13.17 -43.12 28.71
N PRO A 473 12.51 -44.25 28.42
CA PRO A 473 12.08 -44.58 27.06
C PRO A 473 10.92 -43.68 26.60
N ILE A 474 10.85 -43.35 25.31
CA ILE A 474 9.76 -42.57 24.69
C ILE A 474 8.70 -43.52 24.14
N ASN A 475 8.09 -44.33 25.01
CA ASN A 475 7.02 -45.27 24.65
C ASN A 475 5.60 -44.75 24.96
N SER A 476 5.50 -43.58 25.59
CA SER A 476 4.24 -42.86 25.85
C SER A 476 4.53 -41.36 25.82
N ALA A 477 3.48 -40.54 25.74
CA ALA A 477 3.64 -39.09 25.64
C ALA A 477 4.35 -38.52 26.88
N ILE A 478 5.41 -37.75 26.65
CA ILE A 478 6.18 -37.07 27.70
C ILE A 478 5.87 -35.58 27.63
N LYS A 479 5.41 -34.99 28.73
CA LYS A 479 5.19 -33.55 28.85
C LYS A 479 6.30 -32.94 29.71
N ILE A 480 6.91 -31.85 29.25
CA ILE A 480 7.91 -31.08 30.02
C ILE A 480 7.41 -29.67 30.20
N GLU A 481 7.43 -29.17 31.43
CA GLU A 481 6.97 -27.82 31.79
C GLU A 481 7.92 -27.16 32.78
N VAL A 482 7.86 -25.82 32.84
CA VAL A 482 8.54 -25.03 33.88
C VAL A 482 7.56 -24.79 35.02
N ILE A 483 7.99 -25.10 36.26
CA ILE A 483 7.28 -24.71 37.48
C ILE A 483 8.12 -23.67 38.21
N GLN A 484 7.47 -22.58 38.65
CA GLN A 484 8.07 -21.47 39.39
C GLN A 484 7.67 -21.49 40.86
#